data_AF-A0A7Y5WHF0-F1
#
_entry.id   AF-A0A7Y5WHF0-F1
#
_cell.length_a   1.000
_cell.length_b   1.000
_cell.length_c   1.000
_cell.angle_alpha   90.00
_cell.angle_beta   90.00
_cell.angle_gamma   90.00
#
_symmetry.space_group_name_H-M   'P 1'
#
loop_
_entity.id
_entity.type
_entity.pdbx_description
1 polymer ?
#
loop_
_entity_poly.entity_id
_entity_poly.type
_entity_poly.pdbx_seq_one_letter_code
_entity_poly.pdbx_strand_id
1 'polypeptide(L)' 'DALLSAVVDGNAYADAKIRAMKAHATQIEVDGPFFALSNNLGNQVWGFEYYRLAKGTQGPVGESGLEDDLFAGLE' A
#
# COMPACT_ATOMS: atom_id res chain seq x y z
N ASP A 1 12.55 -6.97 2.21
CA ASP A 1 12.20 -6.81 3.64
C ASP A 1 13.15 -5.91 4.40
N ALA A 2 14.48 -6.07 4.31
CA ALA A 2 15.46 -5.28 5.07
C ALA A 2 15.44 -3.74 4.87
N LEU A 3 14.66 -3.24 3.91
CA LEU A 3 14.48 -1.80 3.65
C LEU A 3 13.09 -1.28 4.05
N LEU A 4 12.22 -2.13 4.57
CA LEU A 4 10.88 -1.73 5.01
C LEU A 4 10.96 -1.12 6.41
N SER A 5 10.19 -0.06 6.64
CA SER A 5 10.12 0.64 7.92
C SER A 5 8.72 0.67 8.48
N ALA A 6 7.70 0.67 7.61
CA ALA A 6 6.30 0.70 8.00
C ALA A 6 5.43 -0.20 7.09
N VAL A 7 4.30 -0.65 7.61
CA VAL A 7 3.23 -1.31 6.87
C VAL A 7 1.89 -0.72 7.32
N VAL A 8 1.09 -0.27 6.36
CA VAL A 8 -0.27 0.21 6.62
C VAL A 8 -1.26 -0.87 6.21
N ASP A 9 -2.10 -1.31 7.15
CA ASP A 9 -3.25 -2.18 6.84
C ASP A 9 -4.42 -1.35 6.31
N GLY A 10 -4.53 -1.29 4.99
CA GLY A 10 -5.63 -0.66 4.28
C GLY A 10 -6.73 -1.61 3.82
N ASN A 11 -6.82 -2.86 4.32
CA ASN A 11 -7.78 -3.84 3.82
C ASN A 11 -9.24 -3.35 3.90
N ALA A 12 -9.59 -2.60 4.94
CA ALA A 12 -10.90 -1.98 5.09
C ALA A 12 -11.24 -0.96 3.98
N TYR A 13 -10.25 -0.48 3.24
CA TYR A 13 -10.37 0.54 2.20
C TYR A 13 -10.10 -0.01 0.78
N ALA A 14 -9.97 -1.33 0.62
CA ALA A 14 -9.66 -1.97 -0.67
C ALA A 14 -10.67 -1.59 -1.77
N ASP A 15 -11.97 -1.50 -1.45
CA ASP A 15 -12.99 -1.09 -2.40
C ASP A 15 -12.82 0.34 -2.90
N ALA A 16 -12.36 1.25 -2.04
CA ALA A 16 -12.08 2.63 -2.44
C ALA A 16 -10.89 2.68 -3.40
N LYS A 17 -9.84 1.89 -3.14
CA LYS A 17 -8.69 1.73 -4.02
C LYS A 17 -9.10 1.17 -5.39
N ILE A 18 -9.94 0.13 -5.43
CA ILE A 18 -10.47 -0.43 -6.68
C ILE A 18 -11.26 0.62 -7.47
N ARG A 19 -12.12 1.40 -6.81
CA ARG A 19 -12.87 2.49 -7.49
C ARG A 19 -11.93 3.55 -8.06
N ALA A 20 -10.89 3.94 -7.32
CA ALA A 20 -9.89 4.89 -7.82
C ALA A 20 -9.16 4.32 -9.05
N MET A 21 -8.72 3.07 -9.00
CA MET A 21 -8.05 2.41 -10.13
C MET A 21 -8.94 2.36 -11.38
N LYS A 22 -10.23 2.04 -11.23
CA LYS A 22 -11.22 2.06 -12.33
C LYS A 22 -11.41 3.43 -12.95
N ALA A 23 -11.23 4.51 -12.18
CA ALA A 23 -11.33 5.87 -12.72
C ALA A 23 -10.16 6.22 -13.67
N HIS A 24 -9.04 5.48 -13.62
CA HIS A 24 -7.88 5.65 -14.48
C HIS A 24 -7.88 4.69 -15.69
N ALA A 25 -9.02 4.58 -16.37
CA ALA A 25 -9.27 3.57 -17.41
C ALA A 25 -8.26 3.58 -18.59
N THR A 26 -7.59 4.69 -18.88
CA THR A 26 -6.57 4.74 -19.95
C THR A 26 -5.23 4.13 -19.52
N GLN A 27 -5.00 3.95 -18.22
CA GLN A 27 -3.74 3.49 -17.64
C GLN A 27 -3.87 2.12 -16.97
N ILE A 28 -5.06 1.79 -16.46
CA ILE A 28 -5.30 0.62 -15.62
C ILE A 28 -6.54 -0.13 -16.11
N GLU A 29 -6.36 -1.41 -16.41
CA GLU A 29 -7.46 -2.36 -16.59
C GLU A 29 -7.72 -3.08 -15.27
N VAL A 30 -8.98 -3.20 -14.86
CA VAL A 30 -9.37 -3.81 -13.57
C VAL A 30 -10.42 -4.88 -13.82
N ASP A 31 -10.16 -6.10 -13.35
CA ASP A 31 -11.08 -7.24 -13.38
C ASP A 31 -11.13 -7.92 -12.00
N GLY A 32 -12.28 -7.81 -11.33
CA GLY A 32 -12.45 -8.29 -9.96
C GLY A 32 -11.37 -7.73 -9.00
N PRO A 33 -10.60 -8.59 -8.31
CA PRO A 33 -9.52 -8.19 -7.41
C PRO A 33 -8.17 -8.00 -8.13
N PHE A 34 -8.12 -8.07 -9.46
CA PHE A 34 -6.90 -7.97 -10.26
C PHE A 34 -6.86 -6.68 -11.09
N PHE A 35 -5.66 -6.23 -11.42
CA PHE A 35 -5.43 -5.13 -12.33
C PHE A 35 -4.20 -5.37 -13.22
N ALA A 36 -4.17 -4.75 -14.39
CA ALA A 36 -3.02 -4.74 -15.28
C ALA A 36 -2.71 -3.31 -15.75
N LEU A 37 -1.44 -3.06 -16.03
CA LEU A 37 -0.96 -1.85 -16.72
C LEU A 37 -0.71 -2.17 -18.20
N SER A 38 -0.15 -1.23 -18.95
CA SER A 38 0.14 -1.38 -20.39
C SER A 38 1.12 -2.51 -20.75
N ASN A 39 1.84 -3.06 -19.77
CA ASN A 39 2.71 -4.21 -19.95
C ASN A 39 1.97 -5.56 -19.86
N ASN A 40 0.65 -5.54 -19.65
CA ASN A 40 -0.23 -6.71 -19.52
C ASN A 40 0.16 -7.68 -18.39
N LEU A 41 0.89 -7.21 -17.38
CA LEU A 41 1.17 -8.00 -16.18
C LEU A 41 0.07 -7.76 -15.14
N GLY A 42 -0.74 -8.81 -14.94
CA GLY A 42 -1.78 -8.83 -13.91
C GLY A 42 -1.21 -8.91 -12.50
N ASN A 43 -1.72 -8.07 -11.61
CA ASN A 43 -1.40 -8.05 -10.19
C ASN A 43 -2.69 -8.01 -9.37
N GLN A 44 -2.64 -8.53 -8.14
CA GLN A 44 -3.76 -8.44 -7.22
C GLN A 44 -3.77 -7.07 -6.53
N VAL A 45 -4.96 -6.52 -6.30
CA VAL A 45 -5.12 -5.35 -5.45
C VAL A 45 -4.91 -5.77 -3.99
N TRP A 46 -3.87 -5.22 -3.35
CA TRP A 46 -3.55 -5.46 -1.94
C TRP A 46 -4.00 -4.30 -1.05
N GLY A 47 -4.45 -4.64 0.17
CA GLY A 47 -4.74 -3.68 1.23
C GLY A 47 -3.51 -3.28 2.05
N PHE A 48 -2.50 -4.15 2.16
CA PHE A 48 -1.24 -3.81 2.82
C PHE A 48 -0.34 -3.00 1.90
N GLU A 49 0.10 -1.85 2.38
CA GLU A 49 1.05 -0.99 1.69
C GLU A 49 2.30 -0.80 2.55
N TYR A 50 3.46 -1.07 1.96
CA TYR A 50 4.73 -1.04 2.66
C TYR A 50 5.52 0.22 2.31
N TYR A 51 6.14 0.80 3.31
CA TYR A 51 6.88 2.05 3.19
C TYR A 51 8.30 1.90 3.74
N ARG A 52 9.18 2.79 3.26
CA ARG A 52 10.53 2.97 3.78
C ARG A 52 10.66 4.38 4.34
N LEU A 53 11.22 4.50 5.53
CA LEU A 53 11.57 5.80 6.09
C LEU A 53 12.81 6.36 5.36
N ALA A 54 12.59 7.29 4.43
CA ALA A 54 13.67 7.91 3.68
C ALA A 54 14.40 9.00 4.47
N LYS A 55 13.69 9.67 5.39
CA LYS A 55 14.20 10.75 6.24
C LYS A 55 13.34 10.87 7.49
N GLY A 56 13.97 11.06 8.64
CA GLY A 56 13.30 11.18 9.94
C GLY A 56 13.85 10.17 10.92
N THR A 57 13.22 10.09 12.09
CA THR A 57 13.49 9.08 13.12
C THR A 57 12.32 8.13 13.12
N GLN A 58 12.59 6.82 13.18
CA GLN A 58 11.54 5.81 13.26
C GLN A 58 10.80 5.94 14.60
N GLY A 59 9.47 5.89 14.55
CA GLY A 59 8.60 5.81 15.71
C GLY A 59 8.56 4.40 16.33
N PRO A 60 7.65 4.19 17.30
CA PRO A 60 7.41 2.87 17.88
C PRO A 60 7.01 1.84 16.81
N VAL A 61 7.49 0.60 16.96
CA VAL A 61 7.19 -0.51 16.06
C VAL A 61 6.43 -1.62 16.79
N GLY A 62 5.57 -2.33 16.05
CA GLY A 62 4.83 -3.49 16.54
C GLY A 62 5.61 -4.80 16.44
N GLU A 63 4.92 -5.93 16.59
CA GLU A 63 5.51 -7.28 16.51
C GLU A 63 6.16 -7.60 15.16
N SER A 64 5.70 -6.95 14.09
CA SER A 64 6.28 -7.06 12.75
C SER A 64 7.67 -6.41 12.63
N GLY A 65 8.09 -5.62 13.63
CA GLY A 65 9.28 -4.77 13.55
C GLY A 65 9.12 -3.58 12.61
N LEU A 66 7.91 -3.32 12.13
CA LEU A 66 7.54 -2.19 11.29
C LEU A 66 6.60 -1.26 12.07
N GLU A 67 6.63 0.03 11.74
CA GLU A 67 5.59 0.98 12.14
C GLU A 67 4.26 0.55 11.48
N ASP A 68 3.17 0.57 12.23
CA ASP A 68 1.80 0.35 11.72
C ASP A 68 1.05 1.66 11.42
N ASP A 69 1.65 2.79 11.80
CA ASP A 69 1.18 4.14 11.56
C ASP A 69 2.32 5.02 11.05
N LEU A 70 2.12 5.70 9.91
CA LEU A 70 3.08 6.65 9.35
C LEU A 70 3.27 7.90 10.22
N PHE A 71 2.38 8.13 11.17
CA PHE A 71 2.45 9.22 12.15
C PHE A 71 3.02 8.78 13.51
N ALA A 72 3.47 7.53 13.64
CA ALA A 72 4.03 7.01 14.88
C ALA A 72 5.16 7.91 15.43
N GLY A 73 5.02 8.34 16.69
CA GLY A 73 6.03 9.16 17.37
C GLY A 73 5.99 10.67 17.09
N LEU A 74 4.91 11.18 16.48
CA LEU A 74 4.71 12.62 16.24
C LEU A 74 3.86 13.34 17.32
N GLU A 75 3.67 12.71 18.47
CA GLU A 75 3.03 13.33 19.65
C GLU A 75 3.86 14.47 20.26
#